data_AF-A0A537V379-F1
#
_entry.id   AF-A0A537V379-F1
#
_cell.length_a   1.000
_cell.length_b   1.000
_cell.length_c   1.000
_cell.angle_alpha   90.00
_cell.angle_beta   90.00
_cell.angle_gamma   90.00
#
_symmetry.space_group_name_H-M   'P 1'
#
loop_
_entity.id
_entity.type
_entity.pdbx_description
1 polymer ?
#
loop_
_entity_poly.entity_id
_entity_poly.type
_entity_poly.pdbx_seq_one_letter_code
_entity_poly.pdbx_strand_id
1 'polypeptide(L)'
;MVCEEVVEESVIRQDPNRTVIPGVVVDAVVEEPFACHPSFAQGYYDRDNAFYLEWDRIARDPERLATWLKEWVFDLGTHADYREKRGAAHWDALRPGDAMSGEVNYGRYA
;
A
#
# COMPACT_ATOMS: atom_id res chain seq x y z
N MET A 1 1.38 -10.55 6.50
CA MET A 1 1.22 -9.92 5.18
C MET A 1 0.31 -8.72 5.36
N VAL A 2 0.74 -7.54 4.92
CA VAL A 2 -0.12 -6.35 4.86
C VAL A 2 -0.55 -6.18 3.40
N CYS A 3 -1.83 -5.94 3.16
CA CYS A 3 -2.38 -5.81 1.82
C CYS A 3 -3.37 -4.64 1.70
N GLU A 4 -3.56 -4.20 0.48
CA GLU A 4 -4.48 -3.09 0.15
C GLU A 4 -5.95 -3.52 0.19
N GLU A 5 -6.23 -4.81 -0.05
CA GLU A 5 -7.57 -5.37 -0.10
C GLU A 5 -7.52 -6.84 0.34
N VAL A 6 -8.56 -7.30 1.03
CA VAL A 6 -8.84 -8.71 1.27
C VAL A 6 -10.02 -9.13 0.38
N VAL A 7 -9.81 -10.16 -0.42
CA VAL A 7 -10.80 -10.68 -1.37
C VAL A 7 -11.28 -12.07 -0.98
N GLU A 8 -12.41 -12.48 -1.53
CA GLU A 8 -12.90 -13.85 -1.41
C GLU A 8 -11.89 -14.86 -1.97
N GLU A 9 -11.85 -16.05 -1.37
CA GLU A 9 -10.96 -17.15 -1.78
C GLU A 9 -11.11 -17.50 -3.28
N SER A 10 -12.34 -17.42 -3.79
CA SER A 10 -12.67 -17.71 -5.19
C SER A 10 -11.92 -16.80 -6.18
N VAL A 11 -11.64 -15.54 -5.81
CA VAL A 11 -10.89 -14.57 -6.64
C VAL A 11 -9.44 -15.01 -6.77
N ILE A 12 -8.79 -15.37 -5.66
CA ILE A 12 -7.41 -15.86 -5.65
C ILE A 12 -7.28 -17.18 -6.42
N ARG A 13 -8.26 -18.08 -6.27
CA ARG A 13 -8.25 -19.39 -6.94
C ARG A 13 -8.58 -19.33 -8.43
N GLN A 14 -9.12 -18.23 -8.93
CA GLN A 14 -9.45 -18.06 -10.35
C GLN A 14 -8.20 -18.04 -11.24
N ASP A 15 -7.09 -17.49 -10.74
CA ASP A 15 -5.80 -17.48 -11.42
C ASP A 15 -4.67 -17.79 -10.42
N PRO A 16 -4.38 -19.09 -10.15
CA PRO A 16 -3.41 -19.48 -9.14
C PRO A 16 -1.98 -19.02 -9.49
N ASN A 17 -1.67 -18.73 -10.76
CA ASN A 17 -0.37 -18.23 -11.18
C ASN A 17 -0.12 -16.77 -10.71
N ARG A 18 -1.15 -16.05 -10.26
CA ARG A 18 -1.01 -14.71 -9.65
C ARG A 18 -0.75 -14.75 -8.14
N THR A 19 -0.82 -15.93 -7.51
CA THR A 19 -0.51 -16.09 -6.09
C THR A 19 0.99 -16.31 -5.90
N VAL A 20 1.70 -15.25 -5.53
CA VAL A 20 3.16 -15.29 -5.35
C VAL A 20 3.56 -15.93 -4.02
N ILE A 21 2.78 -15.70 -2.96
CA ILE A 21 3.06 -16.19 -1.61
C ILE A 21 1.96 -17.17 -1.20
N PRO A 22 2.27 -18.46 -0.96
CA PRO A 22 1.28 -19.42 -0.50
C PRO A 22 0.76 -19.11 0.91
N GLY A 23 -0.53 -19.32 1.15
CA GLY A 23 -1.14 -19.09 2.47
C GLY A 23 -0.54 -19.95 3.59
N VAL A 24 0.04 -21.11 3.28
CA VAL A 24 0.67 -22.00 4.26
C VAL A 24 1.92 -21.42 4.95
N VAL A 25 2.52 -20.36 4.39
CA VAL A 25 3.67 -19.66 4.98
C VAL A 25 3.30 -18.29 5.55
N VAL A 26 2.00 -18.00 5.71
CA VAL A 26 1.49 -16.71 6.18
C VAL A 26 0.75 -16.90 7.50
N ASP A 27 1.27 -16.31 8.59
CA ASP A 27 0.63 -16.39 9.92
C ASP A 27 -0.49 -15.36 10.12
N ALA A 28 -0.41 -14.21 9.44
CA ALA A 28 -1.37 -13.12 9.59
C ALA A 28 -1.54 -12.34 8.28
N VAL A 29 -2.78 -11.93 8.01
CA VAL A 29 -3.16 -11.03 6.93
C VAL A 29 -3.82 -9.81 7.56
N VAL A 30 -3.36 -8.61 7.19
CA VAL A 30 -3.90 -7.34 7.67
C VAL A 30 -4.24 -6.49 6.44
N GLU A 31 -5.51 -6.13 6.30
CA GLU A 31 -5.94 -5.12 5.33
C GLU A 31 -5.59 -3.75 5.89
N GLU A 32 -4.64 -3.07 5.26
CA GLU A 32 -4.23 -1.72 5.64
C GLU A 32 -3.92 -0.92 4.37
N PRO A 33 -4.91 -0.21 3.81
CA PRO A 33 -4.71 0.51 2.56
C PRO A 33 -3.65 1.60 2.70
N PHE A 34 -2.90 1.86 1.63
CA PHE A 34 -1.81 2.85 1.59
C PHE A 34 -0.65 2.57 2.56
N ALA A 35 -0.52 1.35 3.09
CA ALA A 35 0.52 0.99 4.06
C ALA A 35 1.94 1.03 3.50
N CYS A 36 2.11 0.94 2.16
CA CYS A 36 3.42 1.04 1.54
C CYS A 36 3.85 2.49 1.25
N HIS A 37 3.00 3.50 1.47
CA HIS A 37 3.39 4.90 1.32
C HIS A 37 4.65 5.19 2.17
N PRO A 38 5.68 5.88 1.63
CA PRO A 38 5.71 6.67 0.39
C PRO A 38 6.04 5.88 -0.89
N SER A 39 6.28 4.56 -0.80
CA SER A 39 6.42 3.70 -1.98
C SER A 39 5.09 3.50 -2.70
N PHE A 40 5.14 2.88 -3.87
CA PHE A 40 3.95 2.55 -4.67
C PHE A 40 3.38 1.18 -4.26
N ALA A 41 2.10 0.98 -4.52
CA ALA A 41 1.46 -0.34 -4.57
C ALA A 41 0.84 -0.50 -5.96
N GLN A 42 1.35 -1.45 -6.75
CA GLN A 42 0.99 -1.60 -8.16
C GLN A 42 -0.52 -1.74 -8.35
N GLY A 43 -1.11 -0.84 -9.16
CA GLY A 43 -2.54 -0.79 -9.44
C GLY A 43 -3.37 0.00 -8.40
N TYR A 44 -2.83 0.32 -7.23
CA TYR A 44 -3.53 1.06 -6.16
C TYR A 44 -3.09 2.53 -6.07
N TYR A 45 -1.79 2.79 -5.95
CA TYR A 45 -1.22 4.15 -5.89
C TYR A 45 0.22 4.18 -6.38
N ASP A 46 0.59 5.31 -6.97
CA ASP A 46 1.96 5.61 -7.40
C ASP A 46 2.82 6.08 -6.21
N ARG A 47 4.13 6.15 -6.46
CA ARG A 47 5.13 6.57 -5.50
C ARG A 47 5.00 8.06 -5.20
N ASP A 48 5.06 8.40 -3.91
CA ASP A 48 5.16 9.78 -3.48
C ASP A 48 6.61 10.29 -3.57
N ASN A 49 7.03 10.64 -4.79
CA ASN A 49 8.36 11.18 -5.04
C ASN A 49 8.60 12.52 -4.32
N ALA A 50 7.55 13.31 -4.10
CA ALA A 50 7.67 14.58 -3.36
C ALA A 50 8.08 14.31 -1.91
N PHE A 51 7.48 13.31 -1.27
CA PHE A 51 7.87 12.89 0.07
C PHE A 51 9.31 12.38 0.13
N TYR A 52 9.77 11.59 -0.86
CA TYR A 52 11.16 11.13 -0.90
C TYR A 52 12.17 12.29 -0.96
N LEU A 53 11.85 13.36 -1.71
CA LEU A 53 12.69 14.56 -1.76
C LEU A 53 12.65 15.36 -0.45
N GLU A 54 11.49 15.41 0.21
CA GLU A 54 11.34 16.07 1.50
C GLU A 54 12.05 15.33 2.63
N TRP A 55 12.06 13.99 2.58
CA TRP A 55 12.60 13.13 3.61
C TRP A 55 14.07 13.42 3.93
N ASP A 56 14.91 13.69 2.92
CA ASP A 56 16.32 14.07 3.16
C ASP A 56 16.43 15.32 4.05
N ARG A 57 15.55 16.30 3.85
CA ARG A 57 15.55 17.55 4.62
C ARG A 57 15.03 17.33 6.04
N ILE A 58 14.05 16.44 6.22
CA ILE A 58 13.51 16.06 7.53
C ILE A 58 14.55 15.29 8.32
N ALA A 59 15.11 14.23 7.74
CA ALA A 59 15.95 13.26 8.44
C ALA A 59 17.36 13.76 8.75
N ARG A 60 17.86 14.77 8.02
CA ARG A 60 19.21 15.33 8.21
C ARG A 60 19.37 16.11 9.51
N ASP A 61 18.29 16.70 10.03
CA ASP A 61 18.29 17.51 11.24
C ASP A 61 17.60 16.74 12.38
N PRO A 62 18.31 16.38 13.46
CA PRO A 62 17.75 15.61 14.56
C PRO A 62 16.50 16.23 15.21
N GLU A 63 16.42 17.56 15.32
CA GLU A 63 15.28 18.23 15.94
C GLU A 63 14.05 18.19 15.02
N ARG A 64 14.26 18.37 13.71
CA ARG A 64 13.20 18.23 12.71
C ARG A 64 12.72 16.79 12.61
N LEU A 65 13.63 15.83 12.61
CA LEU A 65 13.28 14.41 12.61
C LEU A 65 12.48 14.04 13.85
N ALA A 66 12.89 14.48 15.04
CA ALA A 66 12.15 14.22 16.27
C ALA A 66 10.74 14.83 16.24
N THR A 67 10.62 16.05 15.72
CA THR A 67 9.31 16.72 15.55
C THR A 67 8.43 15.94 14.57
N TRP A 68 8.99 15.52 13.43
CA TRP A 68 8.28 14.76 12.42
C TRP A 68 7.83 13.39 12.93
N LEU A 69 8.70 12.64 13.62
CA LEU A 69 8.37 11.34 14.21
C LEU A 69 7.30 11.48 15.29
N LYS A 70 7.40 12.51 16.13
CA LYS A 70 6.35 12.82 17.10
C LYS A 70 5.02 13.01 16.40
N GLU A 71 4.99 13.86 15.38
CA GLU A 71 3.76 14.24 14.69
C GLU A 71 3.14 13.12 13.84
N TRP A 72 3.94 12.35 13.11
CA TRP A 72 3.49 11.43 12.06
C TRP A 72 3.60 9.96 12.45
N VAL A 73 4.20 9.65 13.60
CA VAL A 73 4.35 8.28 14.11
C VAL A 73 3.82 8.15 15.53
N PHE A 74 4.30 8.97 16.47
CA PHE A 74 3.98 8.76 17.89
C PHE A 74 2.66 9.39 18.35
N ASP A 75 2.20 10.48 17.73
CA ASP A 75 0.95 11.17 18.06
C ASP A 75 -0.27 10.58 17.32
N LEU A 76 -0.08 9.64 16.38
CA LEU A 76 -1.16 8.98 15.66
C LEU A 76 -1.51 7.65 16.34
N GLY A 77 -2.80 7.36 16.46
CA GLY A 77 -3.29 6.13 17.07
C GLY A 77 -3.32 4.95 16.09
N THR A 78 -3.59 5.23 14.82
CA THR A 78 -3.72 4.22 13.76
C THR A 78 -3.16 4.71 12.42
N HIS A 79 -2.98 3.78 11.47
CA HIS A 79 -2.65 4.14 10.09
C HIS A 79 -3.82 4.83 9.36
N ALA A 80 -5.06 4.60 9.80
CA ALA A 80 -6.21 5.36 9.32
C ALA A 80 -6.07 6.86 9.68
N ASP A 81 -5.59 7.19 10.88
CA ASP A 81 -5.32 8.57 11.29
C ASP A 81 -4.25 9.22 10.40
N TYR A 82 -3.20 8.46 10.04
CA TYR A 82 -2.18 8.89 9.09
C TYR A 82 -2.78 9.26 7.73
N ARG A 83 -3.64 8.38 7.20
CA ARG A 83 -4.32 8.59 5.91
C ARG A 83 -5.27 9.78 5.95
N GLU A 84 -6.07 9.90 6.99
CA GLU A 84 -6.98 11.02 7.17
C GLU A 84 -6.21 12.34 7.25
N LYS A 85 -5.13 12.37 8.04
CA LYS A 85 -4.28 13.56 8.22
C LYS A 85 -3.59 14.02 6.93
N ARG A 86 -3.18 13.09 6.06
CA ARG A 86 -2.64 13.44 4.73
C ARG A 86 -3.68 14.11 3.83
N GLY A 87 -4.95 13.74 3.99
CA GLY A 87 -6.08 14.31 3.27
C GLY A 87 -6.31 13.71 1.88
N ALA A 88 -7.56 13.73 1.43
CA ALA A 88 -7.99 13.10 0.17
C ALA A 88 -7.24 13.62 -1.06
N ALA A 89 -6.97 14.92 -1.14
CA ALA A 89 -6.28 15.53 -2.27
C ALA A 89 -4.85 14.96 -2.47
N HIS A 90 -4.18 14.59 -1.38
CA HIS A 90 -2.87 13.95 -1.45
C HIS A 90 -2.97 12.57 -2.10
N TRP A 91 -3.91 11.75 -1.64
CA TRP A 91 -4.12 10.40 -2.16
C TRP A 91 -4.62 10.40 -3.61
N ASP A 92 -5.50 11.34 -3.96
CA ASP A 92 -5.98 11.49 -5.33
C ASP A 92 -4.86 11.84 -6.31
N ALA A 93 -3.86 12.62 -5.88
CA ALA A 93 -2.70 12.96 -6.70
C ALA A 93 -1.78 11.75 -6.98
N LEU A 94 -1.86 10.69 -6.17
CA LEU A 94 -1.10 9.45 -6.34
C LEU A 94 -1.88 8.37 -7.11
N ARG A 95 -3.10 8.67 -7.58
CA ARG A 95 -3.93 7.68 -8.27
C ARG A 95 -3.31 7.28 -9.62
N PRO A 96 -3.09 5.98 -9.87
CA PRO A 96 -2.56 5.52 -11.15
C PRO A 96 -3.68 5.50 -12.19
N GLY A 97 -3.30 5.47 -13.47
CA GLY A 97 -4.24 5.14 -14.56
C GLY A 97 -4.47 3.64 -14.69
N ASP A 98 -5.52 3.26 -15.43
CA ASP A 98 -5.86 1.86 -15.67
C ASP A 98 -4.91 1.21 -16.69
N ALA A 99 -4.38 0.03 -16.36
CA ALA A 99 -3.54 -0.78 -17.24
C ALA A 99 -3.75 -2.28 -16.98
N MET A 100 -4.83 -2.84 -17.54
CA MET A 100 -5.19 -4.24 -17.34
C MET A 100 -4.24 -5.21 -18.08
N SER A 101 -3.86 -6.31 -17.43
CA SER A 101 -2.95 -7.32 -18.02
C SER A 101 -3.58 -8.21 -19.11
N GLY A 102 -4.91 -8.20 -19.26
CA GLY A 102 -5.66 -9.13 -20.13
C GLY A 102 -6.12 -10.43 -19.43
N GLU A 103 -6.95 -11.22 -20.11
CA GLU A 103 -7.52 -12.48 -19.63
C GLU A 103 -6.62 -13.70 -19.89
N VAL A 104 -6.76 -14.75 -19.07
CA VAL A 104 -6.07 -16.05 -19.23
C VAL A 104 -7.11 -17.16 -19.34
N ASN A 105 -6.97 -18.04 -20.34
CA ASN A 105 -7.85 -19.19 -20.51
C ASN A 105 -7.23 -20.47 -19.93
N TYR A 106 -7.74 -20.94 -18.80
CA TYR A 106 -7.30 -22.17 -18.14
C TYR A 106 -8.01 -23.45 -18.63
N GLY A 107 -9.02 -23.31 -19.50
CA GLY A 107 -9.90 -24.40 -19.91
C GLY A 107 -10.93 -24.78 -18.84
N ARG A 108 -12.04 -25.39 -19.26
CA ARG A 108 -12.98 -26.10 -18.38
C ARG A 108 -12.81 -27.59 -18.60
N TYR A 109 -12.46 -28.32 -17.55
CA TYR A 109 -12.32 -29.77 -17.58
C TYR A 109 -13.63 -30.40 -17.07
N ALA A 110 -14.03 -31.50 -17.71
CA ALA A 110 -15.23 -32.27 -17.35
C ALA A 110 -14.96 -33.21 -16.18
#